data_AF-A0A1F7PSD5-F1
#
_entry.id   AF-A0A1F7PSD5-F1
#
_cell.length_a   1.000
_cell.length_b   1.000
_cell.length_c   1.000
_cell.angle_alpha   90.00
_cell.angle_beta   90.00
_cell.angle_gamma   90.00
#
_symmetry.space_group_name_H-M   'P 1'
#
loop_
_entity.id
_entity.type
_entity.pdbx_description
1 polymer ?
#
loop_
_entity_poly.entity_id
_entity_poly.type
_entity_poly.pdbx_seq_one_letter_code
_entity_poly.pdbx_strand_id
1 'polypeptide(L)'
;MTPLKVLVAKPGLDGHDRGAKVVVQALRDAGMEVIYTGLKRTPEAIVAEAVQEDVDVVGLSILSGAHTLLCERVIRGLSAAGAGSIKVAVGGTIPQADIASLLEAGAWAVFPMGTPLPAIIQAFGRLGRSAERAGAR
;
A
#
# COMPACT_ATOMS: atom_id res chain seq x y z
N MET A 1 -10.62 -7.68 -18.54
CA MET A 1 -10.33 -7.50 -17.10
C MET A 1 -9.35 -6.35 -16.96
N THR A 2 -9.63 -5.40 -16.06
CA THR A 2 -8.67 -4.36 -15.71
C THR A 2 -7.73 -4.92 -14.64
N PRO A 3 -6.40 -4.82 -14.79
CA PRO A 3 -5.46 -5.28 -13.77
C PRO A 3 -5.63 -4.47 -12.48
N LEU A 4 -5.32 -5.09 -11.32
CA LEU A 4 -5.27 -4.38 -10.04
C LEU A 4 -4.24 -3.25 -10.12
N LYS A 5 -4.67 -2.02 -9.83
CA LYS A 5 -3.85 -0.81 -9.88
C LYS A 5 -3.30 -0.49 -8.49
N VAL A 6 -1.98 -0.51 -8.36
CA VAL A 6 -1.25 -0.40 -7.09
C VAL A 6 -0.38 0.86 -7.09
N LEU A 7 -0.59 1.75 -6.13
CA LEU A 7 0.35 2.82 -5.83
C LEU A 7 1.33 2.38 -4.74
N VAL A 8 2.60 2.16 -5.09
CA VAL A 8 3.65 1.92 -4.09
C VAL A 8 4.31 3.24 -3.72
N ALA A 9 4.20 3.64 -2.45
CA ALA A 9 4.68 4.92 -1.98
C ALA A 9 5.64 4.81 -0.79
N LYS A 10 6.57 5.77 -0.71
CA LYS A 10 7.49 5.93 0.42
C LYS A 10 7.25 7.26 1.13
N PRO A 11 6.47 7.26 2.24
CA PRO A 11 6.17 8.48 2.96
C PRO A 11 7.34 8.98 3.81
N GLY A 12 7.39 10.30 4.04
CA GLY A 12 8.27 10.93 5.02
C GLY A 12 9.69 11.18 4.50
N LEU A 13 10.71 10.96 5.33
CA LEU A 13 12.13 11.16 4.95
C LEU A 13 12.86 9.84 4.65
N ASP A 14 12.12 8.73 4.56
CA ASP A 14 12.69 7.39 4.40
C ASP A 14 13.38 7.21 3.03
N GLY A 15 14.71 7.07 3.06
CA GLY A 15 15.54 6.84 1.89
C GLY A 15 15.70 5.37 1.48
N HIS A 16 15.15 4.42 2.24
CA HIS A 16 15.36 2.99 1.97
C HIS A 16 14.43 2.46 0.87
N ASP A 17 14.87 2.51 -0.38
CA ASP A 17 14.03 2.16 -1.54
C ASP A 17 14.17 0.72 -2.03
N ARG A 18 15.23 -0.01 -1.65
CA ARG A 18 15.51 -1.36 -2.17
C ARG A 18 14.31 -2.30 -2.04
N GLY A 19 13.74 -2.41 -0.85
CA GLY A 19 12.58 -3.28 -0.60
C GLY A 19 11.36 -2.88 -1.44
N ALA A 20 11.07 -1.58 -1.51
CA ALA A 20 9.97 -1.06 -2.32
C ALA A 20 10.14 -1.38 -3.80
N LYS A 21 11.34 -1.16 -4.36
CA LYS A 21 11.66 -1.46 -5.76
C LYS A 21 11.51 -2.94 -6.10
N VAL A 22 11.93 -3.83 -5.19
CA VAL A 22 11.76 -5.29 -5.37
C VAL A 22 10.28 -5.66 -5.37
N VAL A 23 9.48 -5.11 -4.44
CA VAL A 23 8.03 -5.34 -4.41
C VAL A 23 7.35 -4.79 -5.67
N VAL A 24 7.71 -3.58 -6.12
CA VAL A 24 7.19 -2.99 -7.36
C VAL A 24 7.43 -3.91 -8.55
N GLN A 25 8.66 -4.41 -8.71
CA GLN A 25 8.98 -5.32 -9.80
C GLN A 25 8.17 -6.62 -9.69
N ALA A 26 8.12 -7.22 -8.50
CA ALA A 26 7.41 -8.48 -8.27
C ALA A 26 5.89 -8.38 -8.53
N LEU A 27 5.25 -7.25 -8.18
CA LEU A 27 3.84 -7.01 -8.46
C LEU A 27 3.58 -6.81 -9.97
N ARG A 28 4.48 -6.12 -10.68
CA ARG A 28 4.41 -5.96 -12.14
C ARG A 28 4.59 -7.29 -12.87
N ASP A 29 5.55 -8.09 -12.45
CA ASP A 29 5.80 -9.43 -13.01
C ASP A 29 4.59 -10.36 -12.81
N ALA A 30 3.79 -10.11 -11.77
CA ALA A 30 2.52 -10.81 -11.50
C ALA A 30 1.30 -10.22 -12.25
N GLY A 31 1.50 -9.27 -13.16
CA GLY A 31 0.46 -8.72 -14.04
C GLY A 31 -0.37 -7.57 -13.45
N MET A 32 0.07 -6.96 -12.35
CA MET A 32 -0.59 -5.79 -11.76
C MET A 32 -0.08 -4.50 -12.42
N GLU A 33 -0.92 -3.48 -12.49
CA GLU A 33 -0.49 -2.14 -12.88
C GLU A 33 0.09 -1.44 -11.66
N VAL A 34 1.37 -1.05 -11.69
CA VAL A 34 2.05 -0.53 -10.49
C VAL A 34 2.68 0.83 -10.78
N ILE A 35 2.26 1.82 -10.00
CA ILE A 35 2.79 3.18 -9.98
C ILE A 35 3.73 3.28 -8.77
N TYR A 36 4.94 3.80 -8.96
CA TYR A 36 5.90 4.01 -7.87
C TYR A 36 6.17 5.51 -7.71
N THR A 37 5.85 6.06 -6.54
CA THR A 37 5.88 7.52 -6.32
C THR A 37 7.28 8.08 -6.12
N GLY A 38 8.29 7.22 -5.97
CA GLY A 38 9.64 7.62 -5.59
C GLY A 38 9.79 7.83 -4.10
N LEU A 39 10.86 8.53 -3.72
CA LEU A 39 11.22 8.77 -2.33
C LEU A 39 10.54 10.02 -1.77
N LYS A 40 10.43 10.04 -0.44
CA LYS A 40 10.13 11.21 0.38
C LYS A 40 8.83 11.95 0.02
N ARG A 41 7.75 11.20 -0.12
CA ARG A 41 6.43 11.79 -0.38
C ARG A 41 5.73 12.17 0.92
N THR A 42 4.96 13.25 0.93
CA THR A 42 4.08 13.56 2.06
C THR A 42 2.85 12.66 2.01
N PRO A 43 2.21 12.34 3.15
CA PRO A 43 0.92 11.62 3.15
C PRO A 43 -0.12 12.27 2.24
N GLU A 44 -0.17 13.61 2.22
CA GLU A 44 -1.11 14.39 1.41
C GLU A 44 -0.85 14.21 -0.09
N ALA A 45 0.42 14.20 -0.51
CA ALA A 45 0.80 13.95 -1.90
C ALA A 45 0.46 12.51 -2.31
N ILE A 46 0.66 11.53 -1.42
CA ILE A 46 0.30 10.13 -1.67
C ILE A 46 -1.21 9.98 -1.85
N VAL A 47 -2.01 10.63 -1.00
CA VAL A 47 -3.47 10.63 -1.10
C VAL A 47 -3.92 11.25 -2.42
N ALA A 48 -3.39 12.42 -2.77
CA ALA A 48 -3.74 13.09 -4.03
C ALA A 48 -3.38 12.23 -5.25
N GLU A 49 -2.19 11.62 -5.27
CA GLU A 49 -1.75 10.73 -6.34
C GLU A 49 -2.61 9.47 -6.42
N ALA A 50 -2.97 8.87 -5.28
CA ALA A 50 -3.84 7.69 -5.24
C ALA A 50 -5.24 7.97 -5.80
N VAL A 51 -5.82 9.13 -5.47
CA VAL A 51 -7.13 9.56 -5.96
C VAL A 51 -7.08 9.90 -7.44
N GLN A 52 -6.07 10.66 -7.87
CA GLN A 52 -5.93 11.07 -9.28
C GLN A 52 -5.74 9.87 -10.19
N GLU A 53 -4.93 8.91 -9.75
CA GLU A 53 -4.63 7.71 -10.53
C GLU A 53 -5.71 6.62 -10.41
N ASP A 54 -6.73 6.84 -9.57
CA ASP A 54 -7.83 5.89 -9.31
C ASP A 54 -7.32 4.48 -8.99
N VAL A 55 -6.43 4.39 -7.98
CA VAL A 55 -5.80 3.11 -7.61
C VAL A 55 -6.70 2.28 -6.71
N ASP A 56 -6.61 0.95 -6.82
CA ASP A 56 -7.33 0.04 -5.93
C ASP A 56 -6.70 -0.02 -4.54
N VAL A 57 -5.37 0.12 -4.48
CA VAL A 57 -4.59 -0.05 -3.25
C VAL A 57 -3.33 0.80 -3.23
N VAL A 58 -3.06 1.39 -2.07
CA VAL A 58 -1.80 2.05 -1.73
C VAL A 58 -0.93 1.12 -0.89
N GLY A 59 0.26 0.78 -1.38
CA GLY A 59 1.29 0.06 -0.62
C GLY A 59 2.32 1.04 -0.04
N LEU A 60 2.30 1.26 1.27
CA LEU A 60 3.27 2.10 1.97
C LEU A 60 4.51 1.29 2.36
N SER A 61 5.70 1.73 1.94
CA SER A 61 6.98 1.15 2.37
C SER A 61 7.69 2.08 3.34
N ILE A 62 7.74 1.69 4.62
CA ILE A 62 8.19 2.52 5.75
C ILE A 62 9.23 1.76 6.58
N LEU A 63 10.44 2.28 6.61
CA LEU A 63 11.56 1.74 7.41
C LEU A 63 12.07 2.74 8.47
N SER A 64 11.42 3.90 8.60
CA SER A 64 11.81 4.99 9.50
C SER A 64 11.27 4.87 10.93
N GLY A 65 10.46 3.85 11.23
CA GLY A 65 9.77 3.70 12.52
C GLY A 65 8.52 4.59 12.68
N ALA A 66 8.17 5.37 11.67
CA ALA A 66 6.99 6.24 11.67
C ALA A 66 5.75 5.56 11.04
N HIS A 67 5.69 4.23 10.99
CA HIS A 67 4.67 3.45 10.25
C HIS A 67 3.25 3.72 10.74
N THR A 68 3.01 3.74 12.05
CA THR A 68 1.67 4.01 12.61
C THR A 68 1.17 5.39 12.22
N LEU A 69 1.95 6.44 12.54
CA LEU A 69 1.59 7.82 12.25
C LEU A 69 1.34 8.06 10.75
N LEU A 70 2.25 7.59 9.90
CA LEU A 70 2.17 7.83 8.45
C LEU A 70 1.05 7.02 7.80
N CYS A 71 0.83 5.78 8.22
CA CYS A 71 -0.28 4.95 7.75
C CYS A 71 -1.62 5.60 8.09
N GLU A 72 -1.82 5.98 9.36
CA GLU A 72 -3.05 6.63 9.79
C GLU A 72 -3.33 7.93 9.03
N ARG A 73 -2.30 8.75 8.76
CA ARG A 73 -2.46 9.99 7.99
C ARG A 73 -2.94 9.72 6.57
N VAL A 74 -2.40 8.69 5.91
CA VAL A 74 -2.83 8.30 4.56
C VAL A 74 -4.26 7.77 4.59
N ILE A 75 -4.61 6.88 5.52
CA ILE A 75 -5.97 6.34 5.66
C ILE A 75 -6.99 7.45 5.89
N ARG A 76 -6.72 8.34 6.86
CA ARG A 76 -7.61 9.48 7.15
C ARG A 76 -7.71 10.41 5.94
N GLY A 77 -6.61 10.68 5.25
CA GLY A 77 -6.60 11.51 4.06
C GLY A 77 -7.43 10.93 2.91
N LEU A 78 -7.29 9.63 2.63
CA LEU A 78 -8.12 8.93 1.64
C LEU A 78 -9.61 9.01 2.00
N SER A 79 -9.96 8.76 3.26
CA SER A 79 -11.34 8.89 3.73
C SER A 79 -11.87 10.31 3.58
N ALA A 80 -11.08 11.33 3.93
CA ALA A 80 -11.48 12.73 3.81
C ALA A 80 -11.64 13.18 2.35
N ALA A 81 -10.90 12.57 1.43
CA ALA A 81 -11.01 12.80 -0.01
C ALA A 81 -12.16 12.02 -0.68
N GLY A 82 -12.99 11.29 0.09
CA GLY A 82 -14.07 10.45 -0.45
C GLY A 82 -13.59 9.13 -1.08
N ALA A 83 -12.31 8.79 -0.92
CA ALA A 83 -11.66 7.62 -1.51
C ALA A 83 -11.38 6.51 -0.47
N GLY A 84 -12.25 6.36 0.54
CA GLY A 84 -12.11 5.34 1.59
C GLY A 84 -12.24 3.89 1.12
N SER A 85 -12.66 3.66 -0.14
CA SER A 85 -12.65 2.34 -0.77
C SER A 85 -11.24 1.85 -1.11
N ILE A 86 -10.30 2.77 -1.38
CA ILE A 86 -8.89 2.47 -1.68
C ILE A 86 -8.25 1.79 -0.47
N LYS A 87 -7.72 0.59 -0.66
CA LYS A 87 -7.09 -0.16 0.43
C LYS A 87 -5.71 0.38 0.74
N VAL A 88 -5.28 0.23 2.00
CA VAL A 88 -3.91 0.60 2.42
C VAL A 88 -3.20 -0.63 2.95
N ALA A 89 -2.08 -1.00 2.31
CA ALA A 89 -1.14 -1.98 2.82
C ALA A 89 0.10 -1.27 3.38
N VAL A 90 0.69 -1.80 4.45
CA VAL A 90 1.89 -1.25 5.07
C VAL A 90 2.98 -2.30 5.11
N GLY A 91 4.19 -1.98 4.67
CA GLY A 91 5.34 -2.87 4.79
C GLY A 91 6.62 -2.14 5.18
N GLY A 92 7.62 -2.90 5.58
CA GLY A 92 8.93 -2.39 6.02
C GLY A 92 9.28 -2.82 7.44
N THR A 93 10.02 -1.99 8.18
CA THR A 93 10.46 -2.32 9.54
C THR A 93 9.33 -2.08 10.53
N ILE A 94 8.45 -3.08 10.67
CA ILE A 94 7.25 -3.01 11.51
C ILE A 94 7.40 -3.98 12.69
N PRO A 95 7.46 -3.48 13.94
CA PRO A 95 7.47 -4.32 15.13
C PRO A 95 6.19 -5.17 15.23
N GLN A 96 6.32 -6.41 15.73
CA GLN A 96 5.18 -7.32 15.87
C GLN A 96 4.05 -6.73 16.73
N ALA A 97 4.40 -5.95 17.75
CA ALA A 97 3.44 -5.29 18.64
C ALA A 97 2.58 -4.24 17.94
N ASP A 98 3.07 -3.64 16.84
CA ASP A 98 2.39 -2.55 16.14
C ASP A 98 1.44 -3.07 15.04
N ILE A 99 1.52 -4.35 14.68
CA ILE A 99 0.72 -4.94 13.60
C ILE A 99 -0.78 -4.84 13.90
N ALA A 100 -1.19 -5.20 15.12
CA ALA A 100 -2.60 -5.16 15.51
C ALA A 100 -3.15 -3.73 15.42
N SER A 101 -2.41 -2.76 15.96
CA SER A 101 -2.78 -1.34 15.91
C SER A 101 -2.90 -0.81 14.48
N LEU A 102 -2.00 -1.19 13.56
CA LEU A 102 -2.11 -0.81 12.14
C LEU A 102 -3.36 -1.36 11.48
N LEU A 103 -3.73 -2.61 11.76
CA LEU A 103 -4.94 -3.24 11.22
C LEU A 103 -6.20 -2.57 11.80
N GLU A 104 -6.23 -2.31 13.10
CA GLU A 104 -7.32 -1.59 13.78
C GLU A 104 -7.48 -0.15 13.25
N ALA A 105 -6.37 0.50 12.89
CA ALA A 105 -6.37 1.82 12.25
C ALA A 105 -6.90 1.82 10.81
N GLY A 106 -7.18 0.65 10.23
CA GLY A 106 -7.76 0.50 8.90
C GLY A 106 -6.80 0.03 7.81
N ALA A 107 -5.57 -0.36 8.15
CA ALA A 107 -4.71 -1.03 7.18
C ALA A 107 -5.34 -2.37 6.78
N TRP A 108 -5.45 -2.61 5.47
CA TRP A 108 -5.96 -3.86 4.92
C TRP A 108 -4.98 -5.02 5.14
N ALA A 109 -3.67 -4.75 5.05
CA ALA A 109 -2.64 -5.75 5.26
C ALA A 109 -1.35 -5.12 5.78
N VAL A 110 -0.58 -5.89 6.55
CA VAL A 110 0.73 -5.51 7.09
C VAL A 110 1.76 -6.57 6.67
N PHE A 111 2.87 -6.13 6.09
CA PHE A 111 3.96 -6.96 5.57
C PHE A 111 5.29 -6.55 6.22
N PRO A 112 5.60 -7.07 7.42
CA PRO A 112 6.86 -6.79 8.10
C PRO A 112 8.08 -7.21 7.27
N MET A 113 9.24 -6.67 7.63
CA MET A 113 10.52 -7.05 7.03
C MET A 113 10.70 -8.58 7.06
N GLY A 114 11.14 -9.15 5.94
CA GLY A 114 11.29 -10.60 5.79
C GLY A 114 10.05 -11.32 5.25
N THR A 115 8.92 -10.63 5.07
CA THR A 115 7.76 -11.22 4.38
C THR A 115 8.16 -11.75 2.98
N PRO A 116 7.90 -13.03 2.66
CA PRO A 116 8.22 -13.57 1.35
C PRO A 116 7.44 -12.88 0.22
N LEU A 117 8.12 -12.54 -0.89
CA LEU A 117 7.47 -11.92 -2.05
C LEU A 117 6.25 -12.71 -2.57
N PRO A 118 6.26 -14.06 -2.64
CA PRO A 118 5.07 -14.80 -3.06
C PRO A 118 3.85 -14.55 -2.15
N ALA A 119 4.06 -14.33 -0.85
CA ALA A 119 2.97 -14.04 0.07
C ALA A 119 2.35 -12.65 -0.20
N ILE A 120 3.19 -11.65 -0.51
CA ILE A 120 2.73 -10.31 -0.91
C ILE A 120 1.94 -10.40 -2.22
N ILE A 121 2.50 -11.04 -3.25
CA ILE A 121 1.82 -11.22 -4.55
C ILE A 121 0.47 -11.92 -4.38
N GLN A 122 0.42 -13.00 -3.58
CA GLN A 122 -0.82 -13.73 -3.34
C GLN A 122 -1.87 -12.91 -2.58
N ALA A 123 -1.46 -12.04 -1.65
CA ALA A 123 -2.38 -11.15 -0.95
C ALA A 123 -3.00 -10.14 -1.93
N PHE A 124 -2.18 -9.43 -2.71
CA PHE A 124 -2.67 -8.46 -3.70
C PHE A 124 -3.51 -9.13 -4.79
N GLY A 125 -3.09 -10.30 -5.30
CA GLY A 125 -3.88 -11.05 -6.29
C GLY A 125 -5.23 -11.52 -5.76
N ARG A 126 -5.35 -11.83 -4.46
CA ARG A 126 -6.65 -12.12 -3.82
C ARG A 126 -7.54 -10.89 -3.74
N LEU A 127 -6.97 -9.72 -3.47
CA LEU A 127 -7.70 -8.44 -3.44
C LEU A 127 -8.34 -8.15 -4.81
N GLY A 128 -7.56 -8.23 -5.90
CA GLY A 128 -8.06 -7.99 -7.26
C GLY A 128 -9.22 -8.91 -7.66
N ARG A 129 -9.12 -10.22 -7.37
CA ARG A 129 -10.23 -11.17 -7.63
C ARG A 129 -11.48 -10.91 -6.78
N SER A 130 -11.31 -10.34 -5.59
CA SER A 130 -12.44 -10.04 -4.71
C SER A 130 -13.19 -8.79 -5.18
N ALA A 131 -12.45 -7.78 -5.67
CA ALA A 131 -13.03 -6.60 -6.31
C ALA A 131 -13.84 -6.96 -7.56
N GLU A 132 -13.32 -7.87 -8.40
CA GLU A 132 -14.02 -8.37 -9.59
C GLU A 132 -15.38 -9.02 -9.23
N ARG A 133 -15.40 -9.89 -8.21
CA ARG A 133 -16.63 -10.56 -7.77
C ARG A 133 -17.67 -9.60 -7.19
N ALA A 134 -17.24 -8.49 -6.60
CA ALA A 134 -18.12 -7.48 -6.02
C ALA A 134 -18.75 -6.58 -7.10
N GLY A 135 -18.03 -6.27 -8.19
CA GLY A 135 -18.55 -5.49 -9.32
C GLY A 135 -19.38 -6.29 -10.34
N ALA A 136 -19.36 -7.63 -10.26
CA ALA A 136 -20.15 -8.53 -11.12
C ALA A 136 -21.57 -8.84 -10.56
N ARG A 137 -22.04 -8.07 -9.58
CA ARG A 137 -23.38 -8.13 -8.97
C ARG A 137 -24.09 -6.80 -9.11
#